data_AF-A0A972F6H3-F1
#
_entry.id   AF-A0A972F6H3-F1
#
_cell.length_a   1.000
_cell.length_b   1.000
_cell.length_c   1.000
_cell.angle_alpha   90.00
_cell.angle_beta   90.00
_cell.angle_gamma   90.00
#
_symmetry.space_group_name_H-M   'P 1'
#
loop_
_entity.id
_entity.type
_entity.pdbx_description
1 polymer ?
#
loop_
_entity_poly.entity_id
_entity_poly.type
_entity_poly.pdbx_seq_one_letter_code
_entity_poly.pdbx_strand_id
1 'polypeptide(L)'
;MSPDTPEIVSEITDKCKIPASTKVFYLQGGFDIKKLKGPNKLIMQVKVKEIIGRLEKADTLSPAQEATYKMCTEGYSCVSLENLKPLIDWYKAR
;
A
#
# COMPACT_ATOMS: atom_id res chain seq x y z
N MET A 1 4.79 -2.88 0.28
CA MET A 1 3.47 -2.60 0.86
C MET A 1 2.63 -3.84 0.67
N SER A 2 2.07 -4.38 1.75
CA SER A 2 1.28 -5.61 1.69
C SER A 2 -0.12 -5.32 1.11
N PRO A 3 -0.78 -6.33 0.52
CA PRO A 3 -2.14 -6.21 0.01
C PRO A 3 -3.14 -5.91 1.14
N ASP A 4 -4.28 -5.30 0.78
CA ASP A 4 -5.41 -5.09 1.69
C ASP A 4 -6.12 -6.42 1.93
N THR A 5 -5.73 -7.13 3.00
CA THR A 5 -6.33 -8.40 3.40
C THR A 5 -6.73 -8.38 4.87
N PRO A 6 -7.76 -9.13 5.30
CA PRO A 6 -8.22 -9.13 6.69
C PRO A 6 -7.11 -9.47 7.70
N GLU A 7 -6.15 -10.33 7.31
CA GLU A 7 -5.03 -10.75 8.13
C GLU A 7 -4.11 -9.57 8.48
N ILE A 8 -3.97 -8.59 7.58
CA ILE A 8 -3.14 -7.41 7.83
C ILE A 8 -3.72 -6.53 8.92
N VAL A 9 -5.06 -6.49 9.04
CA VAL A 9 -5.75 -5.69 10.04
C VAL A 9 -5.45 -6.23 11.43
N SER A 10 -5.53 -7.55 11.61
CA SER A 10 -5.13 -8.20 12.87
C SER A 10 -3.66 -7.95 13.19
N GLU A 11 -2.76 -8.15 12.22
CA GLU A 11 -1.32 -8.00 12.44
C GLU A 11 -0.95 -6.57 12.84
N ILE A 12 -1.55 -5.56 12.21
CA ILE A 12 -1.33 -4.14 12.54
C ILE A 12 -1.92 -3.82 13.91
N THR A 13 -3.13 -4.29 14.21
CA THR A 13 -3.80 -4.07 15.50
C THR A 13 -2.95 -4.60 16.65
N ASP A 14 -2.41 -5.81 16.49
CA ASP A 14 -1.52 -6.45 17.47
C ASP A 14 -0.21 -5.69 17.64
N LYS A 15 0.46 -5.33 16.53
CA LYS A 15 1.71 -4.54 16.58
C LYS A 15 1.53 -3.17 17.21
N CYS A 16 0.38 -2.52 16.96
CA CYS A 16 0.03 -1.23 17.52
C CYS A 16 -0.57 -1.32 18.93
N LYS A 17 -0.75 -2.53 19.49
CA LYS A 17 -1.34 -2.77 20.81
C LYS A 17 -2.73 -2.11 20.96
N ILE A 18 -3.52 -2.12 19.89
CA ILE A 18 -4.86 -1.56 19.90
C ILE A 18 -5.80 -2.55 20.62
N PRO A 19 -6.63 -2.11 21.59
CA PRO A 19 -7.57 -2.99 22.28
C PRO A 19 -8.58 -3.62 21.31
N ALA A 20 -8.89 -4.91 21.50
CA ALA A 20 -9.83 -5.65 20.66
C ALA A 20 -11.26 -5.07 20.62
N SER A 21 -11.63 -4.25 21.61
CA SER A 21 -12.91 -3.52 21.64
C SER A 21 -12.96 -2.33 20.67
N THR A 22 -11.81 -1.92 20.11
CA THR A 22 -11.71 -0.77 19.20
C THR A 22 -11.98 -1.22 17.77
N LYS A 23 -13.02 -0.65 17.14
CA LYS A 23 -13.25 -0.85 15.71
C LYS A 23 -12.14 -0.17 14.91
N VAL A 24 -11.45 -0.94 14.07
CA VAL A 24 -10.40 -0.45 13.17
C VAL A 24 -10.82 -0.67 11.73
N PHE A 25 -10.34 0.18 10.85
CA PHE A 25 -10.37 -0.01 9.40
C PHE A 25 -8.94 0.16 8.90
N TYR A 26 -8.60 -0.57 7.84
CA TYR A 26 -7.33 -0.42 7.16
C TYR A 26 -7.55 0.31 5.84
N LEU A 27 -6.62 1.17 5.49
CA LEU A 27 -6.56 1.81 4.19
C LEU A 27 -5.15 1.68 3.68
N GLN A 28 -4.99 1.02 2.54
CA GLN A 28 -3.69 0.93 1.90
C GLN A 28 -3.28 2.33 1.42
N GLY A 29 -2.07 2.75 1.79
CA GLY A 29 -1.49 4.02 1.33
C GLY A 29 -0.88 3.91 -0.07
N GLY A 30 -0.54 5.06 -0.67
CA GLY A 30 0.18 5.12 -1.93
C GLY A 30 1.71 5.20 -1.81
N PHE A 31 2.38 5.28 -2.96
CA PHE A 31 3.80 5.58 -3.09
C PHE A 31 4.01 6.76 -4.04
N ASP A 32 4.78 7.74 -3.57
CA ASP A 32 5.22 8.88 -4.37
C ASP A 32 6.68 9.22 -4.00
N ILE A 33 7.58 8.90 -4.93
CA ILE A 33 9.02 9.13 -4.76
C ILE A 33 9.36 10.62 -4.65
N LYS A 34 8.50 11.52 -5.13
CA LYS A 34 8.70 12.96 -5.04
C LYS A 34 8.52 13.47 -3.61
N LYS A 35 7.75 12.76 -2.77
CA LYS A 35 7.55 13.10 -1.35
C LYS A 35 8.75 12.71 -0.47
N LEU A 36 9.61 11.80 -0.92
CA LEU A 36 10.84 11.46 -0.21
C LEU A 36 11.87 12.57 -0.37
N LYS A 37 12.64 12.81 0.70
CA LYS A 37 13.68 13.85 0.74
C LYS A 37 15.05 13.25 1.06
N GLY A 38 16.10 13.93 0.61
CA GLY A 38 17.48 13.61 0.97
C GLY A 38 17.91 12.19 0.56
N PRO A 39 18.79 11.54 1.34
CA PRO A 39 19.36 10.23 1.02
C PRO A 39 18.30 9.14 0.80
N ASN A 40 17.18 9.19 1.52
CA ASN A 40 16.10 8.21 1.39
C ASN A 40 15.50 8.20 -0.03
N LYS A 41 15.43 9.37 -0.69
CA LYS A 41 14.97 9.46 -2.08
C LYS A 41 15.93 8.75 -3.03
N LEU A 42 17.24 8.95 -2.85
CA LEU A 42 18.27 8.33 -3.70
C LEU A 42 18.25 6.80 -3.57
N ILE A 43 18.20 6.30 -2.33
CA ILE A 43 18.11 4.85 -2.06
C ILE A 43 16.84 4.28 -2.71
N MET A 44 15.71 4.97 -2.57
CA MET A 44 14.46 4.52 -3.14
C MET A 44 14.46 4.52 -4.68
N GLN A 45 15.13 5.49 -5.33
CA GLN A 45 15.27 5.51 -6.78
C GLN A 45 16.02 4.27 -7.30
N VAL A 46 17.07 3.85 -6.60
CA VAL A 46 17.80 2.61 -6.93
C VAL A 46 16.88 1.41 -6.75
N LYS A 47 16.17 1.33 -5.63
CA LYS A 47 15.26 0.21 -5.34
C LYS A 47 14.10 0.12 -6.33
N VAL A 48 13.52 1.24 -6.74
CA VAL A 48 12.47 1.28 -7.77
C VAL A 48 12.98 0.70 -9.09
N LYS A 49 14.17 1.08 -9.54
CA LYS A 49 14.78 0.52 -10.76
C LYS A 49 15.04 -0.98 -10.64
N GLU A 50 15.54 -1.42 -9.48
CA GLU A 50 15.79 -2.84 -9.19
C GLU A 50 14.49 -3.66 -9.21
N ILE A 51 13.42 -3.13 -8.61
CA ILE A 51 12.10 -3.78 -8.58
C ILE A 51 11.52 -3.87 -10.00
N ILE A 52 11.53 -2.77 -10.76
CA ILE A 52 11.05 -2.74 -12.15
C ILE A 52 11.80 -3.79 -12.97
N GLY A 53 13.13 -3.73 -12.99
CA GLY A 53 13.93 -4.65 -13.81
C GLY A 53 13.82 -6.12 -13.38
N ARG A 54 13.47 -6.40 -12.12
CA ARG A 54 13.16 -7.77 -11.66
C ARG A 54 11.80 -8.23 -12.16
N LEU A 55 10.78 -7.36 -12.11
CA LEU A 55 9.42 -7.70 -12.52
C LEU A 55 9.27 -7.76 -14.05
N GLU A 56 9.99 -6.96 -14.81
CA GLU A 56 10.03 -7.04 -16.29
C GLU A 56 10.61 -8.37 -16.81
N LYS A 57 11.44 -9.04 -15.99
CA LYS A 57 12.04 -10.35 -16.32
C LYS A 57 11.18 -11.54 -15.91
N ALA A 58 10.08 -11.31 -15.19
CA ALA A 58 9.20 -12.39 -14.77
C ALA A 58 8.26 -12.75 -15.93
N ASP A 59 8.11 -14.06 -16.22
CA ASP A 59 7.24 -14.53 -17.30
C ASP A 59 5.75 -14.20 -17.05
N THR A 60 5.34 -14.25 -15.78
CA THR A 60 4.00 -13.88 -15.33
C THR A 60 4.09 -13.11 -14.01
N LEU A 61 3.19 -12.13 -13.84
CA LEU A 61 3.07 -11.34 -12.63
C LEU A 61 1.81 -11.75 -11.87
N SER A 62 1.95 -12.03 -10.58
CA SER A 62 0.80 -12.11 -9.67
C SER A 62 0.14 -10.73 -9.50
N PRO A 63 -1.13 -10.65 -9.06
CA PRO A 63 -1.80 -9.37 -8.84
C PRO A 63 -1.04 -8.41 -7.91
N ALA A 64 -0.40 -8.94 -6.87
CA ALA A 64 0.43 -8.14 -5.96
C ALA A 64 1.70 -7.59 -6.65
N GLN A 65 2.30 -8.37 -7.56
CA GLN A 65 3.45 -7.93 -8.34
C GLN A 65 3.05 -6.90 -9.39
N GLU A 66 1.91 -7.06 -10.06
CA GLU A 66 1.37 -6.06 -10.98
C GLU A 66 1.09 -4.73 -10.28
N ALA A 67 0.46 -4.77 -9.10
CA ALA A 67 0.22 -3.58 -8.29
C ALA A 67 1.54 -2.90 -7.88
N THR A 68 2.54 -3.69 -7.49
CA THR A 68 3.88 -3.19 -7.17
C THR A 68 4.58 -2.57 -8.37
N TYR A 69 4.43 -3.18 -9.55
CA TYR A 69 5.01 -2.71 -10.80
C TYR A 69 4.43 -1.35 -11.18
N LYS A 70 3.10 -1.24 -11.27
CA LYS A 70 2.39 0.04 -11.52
C LYS A 70 2.79 1.13 -10.54
N MET A 71 2.91 0.77 -9.26
CA MET A 71 3.37 1.68 -8.22
C MET A 71 4.77 2.24 -8.45
N CYS A 72 5.68 1.41 -8.96
CA CYS A 72 7.06 1.82 -9.23
C CYS A 72 7.18 2.66 -10.50
N THR A 73 6.35 2.41 -11.52
CA THR A 73 6.43 3.06 -12.83
C THR A 73 5.64 4.36 -12.92
N GLU A 74 4.41 4.37 -12.44
CA GLU A 74 3.48 5.50 -12.58
C GLU A 74 3.41 6.36 -11.31
N GLY A 75 3.86 5.80 -10.18
CA GLY A 75 3.40 6.25 -8.86
C GLY A 75 1.95 5.80 -8.63
N TYR A 76 1.59 5.43 -7.41
CA TYR A 76 0.27 4.85 -7.16
C TYR A 76 -0.31 5.38 -5.87
N SER A 77 -1.54 5.89 -5.94
CA SER A 77 -2.37 6.11 -4.77
C SER A 77 -3.35 4.96 -4.65
N CYS A 78 -3.20 4.13 -3.62
CA CYS A 78 -4.25 3.20 -3.23
C CYS A 78 -5.44 3.93 -2.56
N VAL A 79 -5.36 5.25 -2.37
CA VAL A 79 -6.45 6.06 -1.81
C VAL A 79 -7.24 6.67 -2.96
N SER A 80 -8.46 6.18 -3.15
CA SER A 80 -9.48 6.69 -4.08
C SER A 80 -10.83 6.77 -3.34
N LEU A 81 -11.79 7.52 -3.87
CA LEU A 81 -13.15 7.57 -3.27
C LEU A 81 -13.80 6.18 -3.21
N GLU A 82 -13.53 5.33 -4.20
CA GLU A 82 -13.99 3.95 -4.25
C GLU A 82 -13.40 3.13 -3.09
N ASN A 83 -12.10 3.26 -2.84
CA ASN A 83 -11.41 2.56 -1.75
C ASN A 83 -11.78 3.14 -0.36
N LEU A 84 -12.30 4.36 -0.31
CA LEU A 84 -12.84 4.98 0.91
C LEU A 84 -14.29 4.60 1.20
N LYS A 85 -14.97 3.91 0.28
CA LYS A 85 -16.39 3.54 0.45
C LYS A 85 -16.69 2.85 1.79
N PRO A 86 -15.89 1.88 2.28
CA PRO A 86 -16.16 1.24 3.58
C PRO A 86 -16.16 2.25 4.74
N LEU A 87 -15.25 3.22 4.71
CA LEU A 87 -15.17 4.27 5.72
C LEU A 87 -16.37 5.22 5.65
N ILE A 88 -16.76 5.62 4.43
CA ILE A 88 -17.90 6.51 4.19
C ILE A 88 -19.20 5.84 4.66
N ASP A 89 -19.38 4.55 4.34
CA ASP A 89 -20.55 3.78 4.75
C ASP A 89 -20.62 3.66 6.29
N TRP A 90 -19.49 3.39 6.95
CA TRP A 90 -19.40 3.39 8.42
C TRP A 90 -19.77 4.74 9.03
N TYR A 91 -19.27 5.83 8.46
CA TYR A 91 -19.54 7.18 8.96
C TYR A 91 -21.02 7.54 8.83
N LYS A 92 -21.67 7.16 7.73
CA LYS A 92 -23.11 7.41 7.48
C LYS A 92 -24.05 6.52 8.29
N ALA A 93 -23.59 5.34 8.71
CA ALA A 93 -24.37 4.40 9.52
C ALA A 93 -24.38 4.74 11.02
N ARG A 94 -23.75 5.86 11.41
CA ARG A 94 -23.62 6.35 12.77
C ARG A 94 -24.57 7.52 13.02
#